data_AF-A0A2G9R5N5-F1
#
_entry.id   AF-A0A2G9R5N5-F1
#
_cell.length_a   1.000
_cell.length_b   1.000
_cell.length_c   1.000
_cell.angle_alpha   90.00
_cell.angle_beta   90.00
_cell.angle_gamma   90.00
#
_symmetry.space_group_name_H-M   'P 1'
#
loop_
_entity.id
_entity.type
_entity.pdbx_description
1 polymer ?
#
loop_
_entity_poly.entity_id
_entity_poly.type
_entity_poly.pdbx_seq_one_letter_code
_entity_poly.pdbx_strand_id
1 'polypeptide(L)'
;MQPDIMQSLFRSAQISSQESPNSQCNLQCLCPKDHWDPVCGDNGVTYYSACYAGCRMSNRTGNTAVYYNCSCVMQPLLGLSGGSATAGPCSKGRHCSRMFLYFMAISVVTSFTLSLGGTPGYILLLR
;
A
#
# COMPACT_ATOMS: atom_id res chain seq x y z
N MET A 1 -16.00 22.90 14.04
CA MET A 1 -14.58 22.82 14.41
C MET A 1 -14.42 21.61 15.32
N GLN A 2 -13.93 20.49 14.78
CA GLN A 2 -13.28 19.42 15.54
C GLN A 2 -12.41 18.64 14.52
N PRO A 3 -11.12 19.00 14.37
CA PRO A 3 -10.21 18.41 13.38
C PRO A 3 -9.71 16.99 13.74
N ASP A 4 -10.15 16.40 14.86
CA ASP A 4 -9.57 15.18 15.44
C ASP A 4 -10.03 13.87 14.77
N ILE A 5 -11.16 13.86 14.07
CA ILE A 5 -11.70 12.64 13.43
C ILE A 5 -10.95 12.31 12.12
N MET A 6 -10.36 13.31 11.45
CA MET A 6 -9.57 13.08 10.24
C MET A 6 -8.20 12.44 10.58
N GLN A 7 -7.63 12.72 11.75
CA GLN A 7 -6.38 12.11 12.20
C GLN A 7 -6.55 10.64 12.62
N SER A 8 -7.70 10.25 13.16
CA SER A 8 -7.97 8.87 13.55
C SER A 8 -8.18 7.94 12.33
N LEU A 9 -8.75 8.47 11.25
CA LEU A 9 -8.89 7.76 9.97
C LEU A 9 -7.55 7.64 9.22
N PHE A 10 -6.68 8.66 9.29
CA PHE A 10 -5.31 8.55 8.75
C PHE A 10 -4.43 7.56 9.53
N ARG A 11 -4.67 7.38 10.84
CA ARG A 11 -3.97 6.36 11.65
C ARG A 11 -4.36 4.93 11.30
N SER A 12 -5.61 4.70 10.88
CA SER A 12 -6.10 3.36 10.52
C SER A 12 -5.79 2.98 9.06
N ALA A 13 -5.48 3.96 8.21
CA ALA A 13 -4.90 3.77 6.88
C ALA A 13 -3.36 3.64 6.89
N GLN A 14 -2.72 3.49 8.06
CA GLN A 14 -1.34 2.99 8.16
C GLN A 14 -1.32 1.50 7.79
N ILE A 15 -1.55 1.27 6.50
CA ILE A 15 -1.08 0.14 5.72
C ILE A 15 0.28 -0.25 6.29
N SER A 16 0.35 -1.43 6.90
CA SER A 16 1.54 -2.24 7.17
C SER A 16 2.84 -1.67 6.60
N SER A 17 3.36 -0.63 7.24
CA SER A 17 4.66 -0.03 6.95
C SER A 17 5.31 0.19 8.29
N GLN A 18 5.71 -0.93 8.90
CA GLN A 18 6.87 -0.90 9.76
C GLN A 18 8.08 -0.63 8.87
N GLU A 19 8.16 0.58 8.33
CA GLU A 19 9.29 1.11 7.59
C GLU A 19 10.32 1.56 8.63
N SER A 20 10.93 0.59 9.32
CA SER A 20 12.33 0.81 9.67
C SER A 20 13.06 0.72 8.33
N PRO A 21 13.75 1.77 7.87
CA PRO A 21 14.59 1.69 6.66
C PRO A 21 15.61 0.55 6.78
N ASN A 22 15.88 0.12 8.02
CA ASN A 22 16.89 -0.83 8.45
C ASN A 22 16.22 -1.92 9.32
N SER A 23 15.61 -2.91 8.71
CA SER A 23 15.23 -4.17 9.37
C SER A 23 16.45 -5.10 9.43
N GLN A 24 16.51 -6.02 10.41
CA GLN A 24 17.69 -6.89 10.57
C GLN A 24 18.07 -7.67 9.29
N CYS A 25 17.09 -7.94 8.43
CA CYS A 25 17.27 -8.66 7.19
C CYS A 25 17.84 -7.81 6.03
N ASN A 26 17.62 -6.49 6.00
CA ASN A 26 18.16 -5.60 4.96
C ASN A 26 19.37 -4.74 5.45
N LEU A 27 19.72 -4.79 6.74
CA LEU A 27 20.86 -4.08 7.34
C LEU A 27 22.21 -4.30 6.64
N GLN A 28 22.38 -5.46 6.01
CA GLN A 28 23.61 -5.85 5.32
C GLN A 28 23.80 -5.10 3.98
N CYS A 29 22.78 -4.38 3.51
CA CYS A 29 22.78 -3.71 2.22
C CYS A 29 22.46 -2.22 2.40
N LEU A 30 23.35 -1.32 1.95
CA LEU A 30 23.09 0.12 1.91
C LEU A 30 22.14 0.44 0.75
N CYS A 31 20.84 0.21 0.95
CA CYS A 31 19.85 0.43 -0.09
C CYS A 31 19.71 1.94 -0.41
N PRO A 32 19.74 2.33 -1.70
CA PRO A 32 19.50 3.72 -2.10
C PRO A 32 18.08 4.13 -1.72
N LYS A 33 17.94 5.30 -1.10
CA LYS A 33 16.64 5.84 -0.66
C LYS A 33 15.83 6.49 -1.77
N ASP A 34 16.49 6.83 -2.88
CA ASP A 34 15.90 7.61 -3.97
C ASP A 34 15.38 6.73 -5.12
N HIS A 35 15.49 5.40 -5.03
CA HIS A 35 15.23 4.49 -6.14
C HIS A 35 14.07 3.53 -5.86
N TRP A 36 12.87 3.95 -6.31
CA TRP A 36 11.63 3.18 -6.17
C TRP A 36 11.46 2.15 -7.29
N ASP A 37 11.54 0.87 -6.92
CA ASP A 37 11.37 -0.27 -7.83
C ASP A 37 10.61 -1.40 -7.13
N PRO A 38 9.28 -1.31 -7.01
CA PRO A 38 8.51 -2.16 -6.12
C PRO A 38 8.62 -3.64 -6.51
N VAL A 39 8.74 -4.51 -5.50
CA VAL A 39 8.75 -5.96 -5.68
C VAL A 39 7.73 -6.64 -4.77
N CYS A 40 7.11 -7.71 -5.26
CA CYS A 40 6.17 -8.53 -4.51
C CYS A 40 6.87 -9.79 -4.01
N GLY A 41 7.04 -9.91 -2.70
CA GLY A 41 7.55 -11.15 -2.09
C GLY A 41 6.51 -12.26 -2.13
N ASP A 42 6.95 -13.52 -2.09
CA ASP A 42 6.08 -14.69 -1.99
C ASP A 42 5.18 -14.67 -0.74
N ASN A 43 5.53 -13.86 0.25
CA ASN A 43 4.72 -13.60 1.45
C ASN A 43 3.54 -12.64 1.22
N GLY A 44 3.34 -12.15 -0.01
CA GLY A 44 2.29 -11.20 -0.37
C GLY A 44 2.55 -9.76 0.11
N VAL A 45 3.76 -9.47 0.58
CA VAL A 45 4.18 -8.13 1.00
C VAL A 45 4.91 -7.44 -0.14
N THR A 46 4.57 -6.18 -0.40
CA THR A 46 5.27 -5.34 -1.37
C THR A 46 6.39 -4.59 -0.68
N TYR A 47 7.61 -4.70 -1.20
CA TYR A 47 8.80 -3.99 -0.72
C TYR A 47 9.14 -2.83 -1.65
N TYR A 48 9.74 -1.77 -1.09
CA TYR A 48 10.17 -0.57 -1.82
C TYR A 48 11.11 -0.91 -2.99
N SER A 49 12.02 -1.86 -2.77
CA SER A 49 12.84 -2.47 -3.82
C SER A 49 13.33 -3.87 -3.45
N ALA A 50 13.94 -4.57 -4.41
CA ALA A 50 14.60 -5.87 -4.18
C ALA A 50 15.67 -5.81 -3.07
N CYS A 51 16.34 -4.65 -2.91
CA CYS A 51 17.31 -4.43 -1.83
C CYS A 51 16.61 -4.38 -0.46
N TYR A 52 15.48 -3.67 -0.35
CA TYR A 52 14.69 -3.63 0.88
C TYR A 52 14.08 -5.00 1.24
N ALA A 53 13.85 -5.86 0.24
CA ALA A 53 13.49 -7.26 0.44
C ALA A 53 14.68 -8.16 0.83
N GLY A 54 15.91 -7.63 0.78
CA GLY A 54 17.14 -8.36 1.09
C GLY A 54 17.51 -9.42 0.07
N CYS A 55 17.06 -9.28 -1.19
CA CYS A 55 17.36 -10.23 -2.26
C CYS A 55 18.81 -10.08 -2.74
N ARG A 56 19.49 -11.21 -2.96
CA ARG A 56 20.90 -11.24 -3.42
C ARG A 56 21.05 -11.62 -4.88
N MET A 57 20.03 -12.23 -5.47
CA MET A 57 20.06 -12.72 -6.85
C MET A 57 18.88 -12.17 -7.63
N SER A 58 19.07 -11.92 -8.91
CA SER A 58 18.02 -11.55 -9.86
C SER A 58 18.14 -12.42 -11.11
N ASN A 59 17.01 -12.94 -11.60
CA ASN A 59 16.89 -13.61 -12.87
C ASN A 59 15.79 -12.93 -13.68
N ARG A 60 16.05 -12.67 -14.96
CA ARG A 60 15.09 -12.04 -15.85
C ARG A 60 14.58 -13.07 -16.85
N THR A 61 13.32 -13.44 -16.71
CA THR A 61 12.64 -14.38 -17.60
C THR A 61 11.78 -13.57 -18.57
N GLY A 62 12.38 -13.13 -19.68
CA GLY A 62 11.71 -12.28 -20.68
C GLY A 62 11.42 -10.87 -20.14
N ASN A 63 10.14 -10.51 -20.02
CA ASN A 63 9.70 -9.20 -19.54
C ASN A 63 9.50 -9.13 -18.02
N THR A 64 9.63 -10.24 -17.30
CA THR A 64 9.48 -10.28 -15.84
C THR A 64 10.84 -10.51 -15.18
N ALA A 65 11.14 -9.71 -14.14
CA ALA A 65 12.30 -9.91 -13.29
C ALA A 65 11.87 -10.60 -12.00
N VAL A 66 12.59 -11.66 -11.62
CA VAL A 66 12.39 -12.46 -10.42
C VAL A 66 13.66 -12.36 -9.57
N TYR A 67 13.49 -12.16 -8.28
CA TYR A 67 14.57 -11.99 -7.32
C TYR A 67 14.56 -13.17 -6.33
N TYR A 68 15.73 -13.70 -6.00
CA TYR A 68 15.90 -14.86 -5.13
C TYR A 68 16.80 -14.55 -3.94
N ASN A 69 16.78 -15.47 -2.96
CA ASN A 69 17.52 -15.35 -1.70
C ASN A 69 17.18 -14.04 -0.97
N CYS A 70 15.89 -13.74 -0.87
CA CYS A 70 15.40 -12.57 -0.17
C CYS A 70 15.32 -12.86 1.33
N SER A 71 16.20 -12.24 2.12
CA SER A 71 16.27 -12.45 3.57
C SER A 71 15.05 -11.90 4.33
N CYS A 72 14.40 -10.86 3.81
CA CYS A 72 13.22 -10.27 4.43
C CYS A 72 11.91 -10.98 4.03
N VAL A 73 11.93 -11.79 2.97
CA VAL A 73 10.77 -12.57 2.55
C VAL A 73 10.76 -13.88 3.33
N MET A 74 9.93 -13.93 4.37
CA MET A 74 9.72 -15.13 5.18
C MET A 74 8.70 -16.06 4.49
N GLN A 75 9.06 -17.32 4.29
CA GLN A 75 8.12 -18.31 3.75
C GLN A 75 7.06 -18.64 4.83
N PRO A 76 5.75 -18.49 4.55
CA PRO A 76 4.70 -18.69 5.55
C PRO A 76 4.65 -20.11 6.16
N LEU A 77 5.15 -21.12 5.44
CA LEU A 77 4.96 -22.53 5.79
C LEU A 77 6.14 -23.15 6.56
N LEU A 78 7.32 -22.54 6.50
CA LEU A 78 8.57 -23.15 6.96
C LEU A 78 9.36 -22.27 7.93
N GLY A 79 8.93 -21.03 8.18
CA GLY A 79 9.67 -20.08 9.04
C GLY A 79 11.10 -19.80 8.55
N LEU A 80 11.40 -20.20 7.32
CA LEU A 80 12.70 -20.09 6.68
C LEU A 80 12.76 -18.76 5.91
N SER A 81 13.86 -18.02 6.12
CA SER A 81 14.23 -16.85 5.32
C SER A 81 14.88 -17.31 4.02
N GLY A 82 14.51 -16.70 2.89
CA GLY A 82 14.99 -17.12 1.57
C GLY A 82 13.90 -17.24 0.50
N GLY A 83 12.78 -16.54 0.69
CA GLY A 83 11.72 -16.49 -0.31
C GLY A 83 12.16 -15.82 -1.62
N SER A 84 11.31 -15.96 -2.63
CA SER A 84 11.44 -15.27 -3.90
C SER A 84 10.60 -13.98 -3.88
N ALA A 85 10.97 -13.03 -4.73
CA ALA A 85 10.17 -11.85 -5.01
C ALA A 85 10.08 -11.62 -6.51
N THR A 86 8.99 -11.03 -6.98
CA THR A 86 8.78 -10.70 -8.40
C THR A 86 8.71 -9.19 -8.57
N ALA A 87 9.17 -8.68 -9.71
CA ALA A 87 9.07 -7.26 -10.00
C ALA A 87 7.60 -6.83 -10.16
N GLY A 88 7.27 -5.70 -9.53
CA GLY A 88 5.92 -5.14 -9.48
C GLY A 88 5.30 -5.22 -8.09
N PRO A 89 4.24 -4.42 -7.84
CA PRO A 89 3.50 -4.46 -6.59
C PRO A 89 2.66 -5.73 -6.48
N CYS A 90 2.43 -6.21 -5.26
CA CYS A 90 1.51 -7.32 -5.05
C CYS A 90 0.08 -6.90 -5.43
N SER A 91 -0.67 -7.81 -6.06
CA SER A 91 -2.07 -7.60 -6.38
C SER A 91 -2.88 -7.38 -5.10
N LYS A 92 -3.34 -6.14 -4.89
CA LYS A 92 -4.30 -5.86 -3.82
C LYS A 92 -5.62 -6.54 -4.19
N GLY A 93 -6.14 -7.38 -3.30
CA GLY A 93 -7.35 -8.16 -3.57
C GLY A 93 -8.54 -7.30 -4.03
N ARG A 94 -9.51 -7.93 -4.70
CA ARG A 94 -10.70 -7.29 -5.31
C ARG A 94 -11.49 -6.38 -4.35
N HIS A 95 -11.36 -6.58 -3.04
CA HIS A 95 -11.97 -5.77 -1.98
C HIS A 95 -11.38 -4.35 -1.87
N CYS A 96 -10.07 -4.18 -2.11
CA CYS A 96 -9.40 -2.88 -1.98
C CYS A 96 -9.89 -1.88 -3.04
N SER A 97 -9.99 -2.31 -4.30
CA SER A 97 -10.55 -1.47 -5.37
C SER A 97 -12.02 -1.13 -5.13
N ARG A 98 -12.81 -2.07 -4.62
CA ARG A 98 -14.23 -1.86 -4.36
C ARG A 98 -14.49 -0.83 -3.26
N MET A 99 -13.70 -0.86 -2.19
CA MET A 99 -13.78 0.12 -1.10
C MET A 99 -13.49 1.54 -1.60
N PHE A 100 -12.46 1.69 -2.44
CA PHE A 100 -12.12 2.97 -3.06
C PHE A 100 -13.26 3.48 -3.96
N LEU A 101 -13.83 2.60 -4.79
CA LEU A 101 -14.96 2.95 -5.66
C LEU A 101 -16.21 3.35 -4.86
N TYR A 102 -16.50 2.67 -3.74
CA TYR A 102 -17.60 3.06 -2.87
C TYR A 102 -17.38 4.44 -2.24
N PHE A 103 -16.17 4.72 -1.74
CA PHE A 103 -15.85 6.02 -1.17
C PHE A 103 -16.02 7.15 -2.20
N MET A 104 -15.52 6.94 -3.41
CA MET A 104 -15.70 7.87 -4.54
C MET A 104 -17.18 8.08 -4.85
N ALA A 105 -17.96 7.02 -5.00
CA ALA A 105 -19.39 7.12 -5.33
C ALA A 105 -20.20 7.84 -4.23
N ILE A 106 -19.99 7.48 -2.96
CA ILE A 106 -20.69 8.11 -1.83
C ILE A 106 -20.36 9.60 -1.76
N SER A 107 -19.09 9.98 -1.92
CA SER A 107 -18.69 11.39 -1.87
C SER A 107 -19.40 12.25 -2.92
N VAL A 108 -19.48 11.77 -4.17
CA VAL A 108 -20.18 12.45 -5.26
C VAL A 108 -21.67 12.58 -4.97
N VAL A 109 -22.30 11.51 -4.51
CA VAL A 109 -23.73 11.52 -4.17
C VAL A 109 -24.01 12.48 -3.02
N THR A 110 -23.20 12.49 -1.97
CA THR A 110 -23.35 13.42 -0.83
C THR A 110 -23.16 14.87 -1.26
N SER A 111 -22.16 15.19 -2.10
CA SER A 111 -21.98 16.55 -2.61
C SER A 111 -23.18 17.01 -3.45
N PHE A 112 -23.73 16.13 -4.28
CA PHE A 112 -24.89 16.42 -5.12
C PHE A 112 -26.15 16.67 -4.29
N THR A 113 -26.42 15.84 -3.29
CA THR A 113 -27.61 16.01 -2.42
C THR A 113 -27.50 17.26 -1.54
N LEU A 114 -26.31 17.59 -1.03
CA LEU A 114 -26.10 18.84 -0.30
C LEU A 114 -26.28 20.08 -1.18
N SER A 115 -25.84 20.03 -2.44
CA SER A 115 -26.01 21.14 -3.38
C SER A 115 -27.47 21.35 -3.79
N LEU A 116 -28.20 20.26 -4.06
CA LEU A 116 -29.61 20.34 -4.47
C LEU A 116 -30.57 20.54 -3.30
N GLY A 117 -30.29 19.97 -2.13
CA GLY A 117 -31.16 20.03 -0.95
C GLY A 117 -30.87 21.21 -0.04
N GLY A 118 -29.59 21.61 0.09
CA GLY A 118 -29.19 22.74 0.93
C GLY A 118 -29.71 24.06 0.39
N THR A 119 -29.53 24.30 -0.91
CA THR A 119 -29.90 25.58 -1.55
C THR A 119 -31.39 25.95 -1.38
N PRO A 120 -32.39 25.11 -1.70
CA PRO A 120 -33.80 25.44 -1.48
C PRO A 120 -34.20 25.44 -0.01
N GLY A 121 -33.53 24.66 0.85
CA GLY A 121 -33.76 24.67 2.31
C GLY A 121 -33.37 26.00 2.95
N TYR A 122 -32.22 26.56 2.59
CA TYR A 122 -31.81 27.89 3.05
C TYR A 122 -32.72 29.00 2.49
N ILE A 123 -33.21 28.86 1.25
CA ILE A 123 -34.13 29.83 0.64
C ILE A 123 -35.51 29.84 1.33
N LEU A 124 -35.93 28.71 1.91
CA LEU A 124 -37.19 28.61 2.67
C LEU A 124 -37.07 29.08 4.13
N LEU A 125 -35.89 28.96 4.76
CA LEU A 125 -35.65 29.41 6.14
C LEU A 125 -35.37 30.91 6.27
N LEU A 126 -34.99 31.60 5.19
CA LEU A 126 -34.76 33.06 5.15
C LEU A 126 -36.02 33.86 4.76
N ARG A 127 -37.21 33.24 4.80
CA ARG A 127 -38.49 33.91 4.61
C ARG A 127 -39.22 34.13 5.92
#